data_AF-A0A9D6PP58-F1
#
_entry.id   AF-A0A9D6PP58-F1
#
_cell.length_a   1.000
_cell.length_b   1.000
_cell.length_c   1.000
_cell.angle_alpha   90.00
_cell.angle_beta   90.00
_cell.angle_gamma   90.00
#
_symmetry.space_group_name_H-M   'P 1'
#
loop_
_entity.id
_entity.type
_entity.pdbx_description
1 polymer ?
#
loop_
_entity_poly.entity_id
_entity_poly.type
_entity_poly.pdbx_seq_one_letter_code
_entity_poly.pdbx_strand_id
1 'polypeptide(L)'
;MVYDIVTKENDVLRHRTTPVSLAFLTSREGQRLIADMVETMRAANGIGLAAPQIGKPIQLAVIAFKDHALTIANPAIRQRSFRKQTEE
;
A
#
# COMPACT_ATOMS: atom_id res chain seq x y z
N MET A 1 14.00 0.67 5.82
CA MET A 1 14.37 1.96 5.23
C MET A 1 13.11 2.75 4.92
N VAL A 2 13.17 4.07 5.07
CA VAL A 2 12.05 4.96 4.71
C VAL A 2 12.20 5.39 3.26
N TYR A 3 11.13 5.24 2.47
CA TYR A 3 11.06 5.73 1.09
C TYR A 3 10.48 7.14 1.03
N ASP A 4 10.84 7.90 0.00
CA ASP A 4 10.14 9.14 -0.34
C ASP A 4 8.75 8.82 -0.89
N ILE A 5 7.75 9.52 -0.36
CA ILE A 5 6.38 9.44 -0.84
C ILE A 5 6.21 10.41 -2.00
N VAL A 6 5.89 9.88 -3.18
CA VAL A 6 5.70 10.67 -4.39
C VAL A 6 4.41 11.50 -4.31
N THR A 7 4.44 12.68 -4.91
CA THR A 7 3.30 13.60 -4.96
C THR A 7 2.43 13.34 -6.19
N LYS A 8 1.26 14.00 -6.26
CA LYS A 8 0.18 13.79 -7.25
C LYS A 8 0.60 13.98 -8.71
N GLU A 9 1.74 14.64 -8.94
CA GLU A 9 2.38 14.91 -10.22
C GLU A 9 3.10 13.68 -10.78
N ASN A 10 3.41 12.68 -9.96
CA ASN A 10 4.09 11.48 -10.42
C ASN A 10 3.12 10.52 -11.14
N ASP A 11 3.44 10.21 -12.39
CA ASP A 11 2.63 9.35 -13.26
C ASP A 11 2.39 7.94 -12.70
N VAL A 12 3.27 7.44 -11.83
CA VAL A 12 3.09 6.12 -11.18
C VAL A 12 1.76 6.03 -10.42
N LEU A 13 1.23 7.16 -9.93
CA LEU A 13 -0.05 7.25 -9.25
C LEU A 13 -1.26 7.23 -10.20
N ARG A 14 -1.03 7.31 -11.51
CA ARG A 14 -2.05 7.36 -12.57
C ARG A 14 -2.14 6.09 -13.39
N HIS A 15 -1.18 5.17 -13.23
CA HIS A 15 -1.14 3.91 -13.96
C HIS A 15 -1.69 2.73 -13.14
N ARG A 16 -2.21 1.73 -13.85
CA ARG A 16 -2.61 0.46 -13.24
C ARG A 16 -1.37 -0.31 -12.78
N THR A 17 -1.42 -0.77 -11.54
CA THR A 17 -0.39 -1.61 -10.92
C THR A 17 -0.49 -3.08 -11.31
N THR A 18 0.63 -3.78 -11.31
CA THR A 18 0.71 -5.22 -11.62
C THR A 18 0.48 -6.10 -10.40
N PRO A 19 -0.20 -7.26 -10.53
CA PRO A 19 -0.34 -8.21 -9.43
C PRO A 19 1.02 -8.75 -8.95
N VAL A 20 1.12 -9.05 -7.66
CA VAL A 20 2.28 -9.71 -7.06
C VAL A 20 2.06 -11.23 -6.94
N SER A 21 3.12 -12.02 -7.09
CA SER A 21 3.06 -13.47 -6.93
C SER A 21 3.25 -13.89 -5.47
N LEU A 22 2.79 -15.10 -5.11
CA LEU A 22 3.05 -15.66 -3.79
C LEU A 22 4.56 -15.86 -3.53
N ALA A 23 5.30 -16.27 -4.57
CA ALA A 23 6.75 -16.44 -4.48
C ALA A 23 7.46 -15.11 -4.15
N PHE A 24 7.00 -14.01 -4.73
CA PHE A 24 7.50 -12.68 -4.36
C PHE A 24 7.18 -12.34 -2.91
N LEU A 25 5.93 -12.55 -2.47
CA LEU A 25 5.49 -12.24 -1.11
C LEU A 25 6.25 -13.02 -0.03
N THR A 26 6.64 -14.27 -0.30
CA THR A 26 7.41 -15.09 0.65
C THR A 26 8.93 -14.94 0.49
N SER A 27 9.38 -14.24 -0.56
CA SER A 27 10.80 -13.97 -0.75
C SER A 27 11.33 -12.97 0.29
N ARG A 28 12.65 -13.00 0.51
CA ARG A 28 13.32 -12.01 1.35
C ARG A 28 13.13 -10.57 0.85
N GLU A 29 13.09 -10.38 -0.47
CA GLU A 29 12.89 -9.07 -1.09
C GLU A 29 11.47 -8.54 -0.81
N GLY A 30 10.45 -9.36 -1.01
CA GLY A 30 9.07 -8.98 -0.74
C GLY A 30 8.83 -8.65 0.74
N GLN A 31 9.35 -9.49 1.64
CA GLN A 31 9.26 -9.24 3.08
C GLN A 31 9.98 -7.94 3.49
N ARG A 32 11.15 -7.67 2.91
CA ARG A 32 11.87 -6.42 3.15
C ARG A 32 11.08 -5.21 2.65
N LEU A 33 10.53 -5.28 1.44
CA LEU A 33 9.70 -4.21 0.89
C LEU A 33 8.48 -3.92 1.77
N ILE A 34 7.80 -4.96 2.26
CA ILE A 34 6.65 -4.82 3.17
C ILE A 34 7.08 -4.11 4.47
N ALA A 35 8.18 -4.53 5.08
CA ALA A 35 8.70 -3.91 6.29
C ALA A 35 9.06 -2.43 6.07
N ASP A 36 9.74 -2.12 4.97
CA ASP A 36 10.11 -0.76 4.58
C ASP A 36 8.87 0.11 4.29
N MET A 37 7.81 -0.45 3.69
CA MET A 37 6.53 0.23 3.50
C MET A 37 5.85 0.56 4.83
N VAL A 38 5.87 -0.36 5.80
CA VAL A 38 5.32 -0.12 7.15
C VAL A 38 6.11 0.97 7.87
N GLU A 39 7.44 0.94 7.77
CA GLU A 39 8.30 1.97 8.34
C GLU A 39 8.04 3.34 7.71
N THR A 40 7.93 3.40 6.38
CA THR A 40 7.62 4.63 5.62
C THR A 40 6.26 5.21 6.02
N MET A 41 5.24 4.35 6.09
CA MET A 41 3.89 4.74 6.52
C MET A 41 3.91 5.35 7.92
N ARG A 42 4.62 4.73 8.88
CA ARG A 42 4.75 5.23 10.25
C ARG A 42 5.53 6.54 10.31
N ALA A 43 6.63 6.66 9.56
CA ALA A 43 7.42 7.88 9.49
C ALA A 43 6.60 9.08 8.96
N ALA A 44 5.65 8.81 8.06
CA ALA A 44 4.72 9.81 7.54
C ALA A 44 3.48 10.04 8.44
N ASN A 45 3.40 9.42 9.63
CA ASN A 45 2.21 9.40 10.51
C ASN A 45 0.93 8.97 9.77
N GLY A 46 1.05 8.08 8.79
CA GLY A 46 -0.06 7.60 7.97
C GLY A 46 -0.75 6.36 8.53
N ILE A 47 -2.02 6.18 8.18
CA ILE A 47 -2.80 4.96 8.49
C ILE A 47 -2.64 3.89 7.41
N GLY A 48 -2.28 4.24 6.19
CA GLY A 48 -2.05 3.29 5.11
C GLY A 48 -1.11 3.82 4.05
N LEU A 49 -0.44 2.91 3.35
CA LEU A 49 0.48 3.23 2.25
C LEU A 49 0.37 2.16 1.16
N ALA A 50 0.16 2.61 -0.08
CA ALA A 50 0.18 1.75 -1.26
C ALA A 50 1.56 1.80 -1.95
N ALA A 51 2.02 0.68 -2.50
CA ALA A 51 3.33 0.58 -3.15
C ALA A 51 3.60 1.65 -4.24
N PRO A 52 2.61 2.10 -5.05
CA PRO A 52 2.83 3.17 -6.03
C PRO A 52 3.26 4.50 -5.39
N GLN A 53 2.84 4.78 -4.15
CA GLN A 53 3.23 6.00 -3.44
C GLN A 53 4.73 6.06 -3.14
N ILE A 54 5.43 4.92 -3.18
CA ILE A 54 6.89 4.84 -3.06
C ILE A 54 7.55 4.45 -4.40
N GLY A 55 6.86 4.70 -5.52
CA GLY A 55 7.36 4.45 -6.87
C GLY A 55 7.38 2.97 -7.29
N LYS A 56 6.68 2.07 -6.59
CA LYS A 56 6.60 0.65 -6.92
C LYS A 56 5.24 0.32 -7.56
N PRO A 57 5.15 0.09 -8.89
CA PRO A 57 3.88 -0.07 -9.60
C PRO A 57 3.26 -1.49 -9.44
N ILE A 58 3.16 -1.98 -8.20
CA ILE A 58 2.64 -3.32 -7.86
C ILE A 58 1.40 -3.23 -6.95
N GLN A 59 0.54 -4.25 -6.99
CA GLN A 59 -0.70 -4.34 -6.20
C GLN A 59 -0.41 -4.80 -4.77
N LEU A 60 0.16 -3.89 -3.98
CA LEU A 60 0.52 -4.14 -2.59
C LEU A 60 0.21 -2.89 -1.75
N ALA A 61 -0.38 -3.08 -0.58
CA ALA A 61 -0.65 -2.03 0.39
C ALA A 61 -0.41 -2.51 1.81
N VAL A 62 -0.08 -1.58 2.70
CA VAL A 62 0.00 -1.79 4.15
C VAL A 62 -0.93 -0.83 4.85
N ILE A 63 -1.55 -1.27 5.94
CA ILE A 63 -2.49 -0.48 6.75
C ILE A 63 -2.18 -0.70 8.23
N ALA A 64 -2.11 0.37 9.02
CA ALA A 64 -2.08 0.31 10.46
C ALA A 64 -3.51 0.24 11.03
N PHE A 65 -3.74 -0.69 11.95
CA PHE A 65 -4.96 -0.74 12.74
C PHE A 65 -4.61 -1.15 14.17
N LYS A 66 -4.87 -0.26 15.13
CA LYS A 66 -4.41 -0.40 16.52
C LYS A 66 -2.89 -0.64 16.55
N ASP A 67 -2.45 -1.66 17.27
CA ASP A 67 -1.02 -2.02 17.41
C ASP A 67 -0.51 -2.96 16.32
N HIS A 68 -1.30 -3.20 15.26
CA HIS A 68 -0.97 -4.14 14.19
C HIS A 68 -0.88 -3.45 12.83
N ALA A 69 -0.03 -3.99 11.97
CA ALA A 69 0.00 -3.66 10.55
C ALA A 69 -0.57 -4.84 9.75
N LEU A 70 -1.48 -4.55 8.83
CA LEU A 70 -2.04 -5.49 7.87
C LEU A 70 -1.40 -5.26 6.50
N THR A 71 -0.91 -6.32 5.87
CA THR A 71 -0.48 -6.31 4.48
C THR A 71 -1.58 -6.88 3.60
N ILE A 72 -1.90 -6.17 2.51
CA ILE A 72 -2.92 -6.54 1.55
C ILE A 72 -2.29 -6.62 0.17
N ALA A 73 -2.33 -7.80 -0.43
CA ALA A 73 -1.80 -8.06 -1.77
C ALA A 73 -2.93 -8.40 -2.74
N ASN A 74 -2.84 -7.89 -3.97
CA ASN A 74 -3.83 -8.08 -5.05
C ASN A 74 -5.29 -7.89 -4.61
N PRO A 75 -5.64 -6.81 -3.86
CA PRO A 75 -7.00 -6.65 -3.35
C PRO A 75 -8.04 -6.44 -4.45
N ALA A 76 -9.26 -6.91 -4.19
CA ALA A 76 -10.44 -6.57 -4.96
C ALA A 76 -11.54 -6.05 -4.00
N ILE A 77 -11.88 -4.77 -4.13
CA ILE A 77 -12.93 -4.15 -3.30
C ILE A 77 -14.28 -4.38 -3.98
N ARG A 78 -15.25 -4.89 -3.21
CA ARG A 78 -16.64 -5.08 -3.65
C ARG A 78 -17.56 -4.22 -2.80
N GLN A 79 -18.53 -3.59 -3.44
CA GLN A 79 -19.55 -2.80 -2.76
C GLN A 79 -20.54 -3.71 -2.05
N ARG A 80 -20.82 -3.44 -0.77
CA ARG A 80 -21.85 -4.17 0.01
C ARG A 80 -23.19 -3.44 0.10
N SER A 81 -23.19 -2.10 -0.01
CA SER A 81 -24.39 -1.27 0.12
C SER A 81 -24.30 -0.01 -0.75
N PHE A 82 -25.45 0.57 -1.11
CA PHE A 82 -25.51 1.89 -1.75
C PHE A 82 -25.35 3.07 -0.77
N ARG A 83 -25.53 2.82 0.53
CA ARG A 83 -25.29 3.82 1.58
C ARG A 83 -23.82 4.26 1.54
N LYS A 84 -23.60 5.58 1.53
CA LYS A 84 -22.30 6.22 1.64
C LYS A 84 -22.27 7.01 2.95
N GLN A 85 -21.13 7.01 3.62
CA GLN A 85 -20.82 7.98 4.66
C GLN A 85 -19.75 8.88 4.06
N THR A 86 -20.15 10.11 3.75
CA THR A 86 -19.22 11.18 3.41
C THR A 86 -19.00 11.98 4.68
N GLU A 87 -17.77 12.39 4.97
CA GLU A 87 -17.55 13.42 5.98
C GLU A 87 -18.30 14.68 5.53
N GLU A 88 -19.03 15.33 6.44
CA GLU A 88 -19.42 16.74 6.30
C GLU A 88 -18.19 17.63 6.57
#